data_AF-A0A177H6Z9-F1
#
_entry.id   AF-A0A177H6Z9-F1
#
_cell.length_a   1.000
_cell.length_b   1.000
_cell.length_c   1.000
_cell.angle_alpha   90.00
_cell.angle_beta   90.00
_cell.angle_gamma   90.00
#
_symmetry.space_group_name_H-M   'P 1'
#
loop_
_entity.id
_entity.type
_entity.pdbx_description
1 polymer ?
#
loop_
_entity_poly.entity_id
_entity_poly.type
_entity_poly.pdbx_seq_one_letter_code
_entity_poly.pdbx_strand_id
1 'polypeptide(L)'
;MEAFGYDPSQFGLFHDLVVLMGVLSEFLIPLMITIGLLTRYAALGMIAFIAVQTATDLFGHGVLEDPTTLGKWFDRSSSSVIMDQRLLWLFVLFYLVRHGGGVLSLDQWLSSRKV
;
A
#
# COMPACT_ATOMS: atom_id res chain seq x y z
N MET A 1 9.12 -18.32 10.01
CA MET A 1 8.98 -19.62 9.33
C MET A 1 10.07 -20.59 9.74
N GLU A 2 11.34 -20.19 9.77
CA GLU A 2 12.44 -21.05 10.26
C GLU A 2 12.24 -21.58 11.68
N ALA A 3 11.72 -20.76 12.60
CA ALA A 3 11.44 -21.16 13.98
C ALA A 3 10.33 -22.24 14.13
N PHE A 4 9.53 -22.48 13.08
CA PHE A 4 8.44 -23.47 13.07
C PHE A 4 8.63 -24.51 11.95
N GLY A 5 9.85 -24.67 11.42
CA GLY A 5 10.15 -25.66 10.38
C GLY A 5 9.37 -25.46 9.07
N TYR A 6 8.93 -24.23 8.77
CA TYR A 6 8.09 -23.89 7.62
C TYR A 6 6.74 -24.61 7.56
N ASP A 7 6.27 -25.19 8.67
CA ASP A 7 4.97 -25.85 8.74
C ASP A 7 3.83 -24.81 8.85
N PRO A 8 3.00 -24.62 7.81
CA PRO A 8 1.93 -23.63 7.83
C PRO A 8 0.82 -23.98 8.83
N SER A 9 0.71 -25.24 9.23
CA SER A 9 -0.32 -25.70 10.17
C SER A 9 -0.09 -25.19 11.60
N GLN A 10 1.09 -24.62 11.88
CA GLN A 10 1.45 -24.06 13.17
C GLN A 10 1.13 -22.56 13.28
N PHE A 11 0.66 -21.93 12.20
CA PHE A 11 0.16 -20.56 12.27
C PHE A 11 -1.14 -20.51 13.08
N GLY A 12 -1.15 -19.73 14.14
CA GLY A 12 -2.37 -19.46 14.90
C GLY A 12 -3.29 -18.49 14.15
N LEU A 13 -4.57 -18.44 14.55
CA LEU A 13 -5.63 -17.60 13.96
C LEU A 13 -5.23 -16.14 13.68
N PHE A 14 -4.35 -15.56 14.50
CA PHE A 14 -3.85 -14.21 14.28
C PHE A 14 -3.10 -14.05 12.94
N HIS A 15 -2.20 -14.98 12.62
CA HIS A 15 -1.45 -14.93 11.37
C HIS A 15 -2.37 -15.10 10.17
N ASP A 16 -3.32 -16.04 10.25
CA ASP A 16 -4.30 -16.27 9.19
C ASP A 16 -5.14 -15.02 8.89
N LEU A 17 -5.61 -14.33 9.95
CA LEU A 17 -6.36 -13.08 9.80
C LEU A 17 -5.51 -11.97 9.17
N VAL A 18 -4.24 -11.84 9.58
CA VAL A 18 -3.33 -10.83 9.00
C VAL A 18 -3.10 -11.11 7.51
N VAL A 19 -2.83 -12.36 7.13
CA VAL A 19 -2.64 -12.75 5.72
C VAL A 19 -3.91 -12.49 4.92
N LEU A 20 -5.07 -12.93 5.43
CA LEU A 20 -6.36 -12.70 4.78
C LEU A 20 -6.62 -11.21 4.55
N MET A 21 -6.44 -10.39 5.58
CA MET A 21 -6.63 -8.94 5.47
C MET A 21 -5.62 -8.30 4.52
N GLY A 22 -4.40 -8.80 4.46
CA GLY A 22 -3.38 -8.37 3.50
C GLY A 22 -3.80 -8.62 2.05
N VAL A 23 -4.21 -9.86 1.75
CA VAL A 23 -4.69 -10.25 0.40
C VAL A 23 -5.92 -9.45 0.00
N LEU A 24 -6.90 -9.30 0.91
CA LEU A 24 -8.09 -8.49 0.61
C LEU A 24 -7.74 -7.03 0.36
N SER A 25 -6.82 -6.47 1.14
CA SER A 25 -6.39 -5.07 1.02
C SER A 25 -5.67 -4.80 -0.30
N GLU A 26 -4.89 -5.77 -0.81
CA GLU A 26 -4.17 -5.68 -2.08
C GLU A 26 -5.09 -5.40 -3.27
N PHE A 27 -6.30 -5.98 -3.28
CA PHE A 27 -7.25 -5.77 -4.38
C PHE A 27 -8.29 -4.69 -4.07
N LEU A 28 -8.78 -4.65 -2.83
CA LEU A 28 -9.91 -3.79 -2.49
C LEU A 28 -9.51 -2.31 -2.45
N ILE A 29 -8.36 -1.99 -1.87
CA ILE A 29 -7.92 -0.60 -1.72
C ILE A 29 -7.66 0.06 -3.08
N PRO A 30 -6.90 -0.56 -4.03
CA PRO A 30 -6.71 0.03 -5.36
C PRO A 30 -8.02 0.18 -6.14
N LEU A 31 -8.93 -0.80 -6.02
CA LEU A 31 -10.25 -0.71 -6.64
C LEU A 31 -11.04 0.49 -6.10
N MET A 32 -11.08 0.65 -4.77
CA MET A 32 -11.76 1.77 -4.11
C MET A 32 -11.20 3.13 -4.55
N ILE A 33 -9.87 3.26 -4.64
CA ILE A 33 -9.23 4.50 -5.15
C ILE A 33 -9.61 4.75 -6.62
N THR A 34 -9.58 3.71 -7.46
CA THR A 34 -9.83 3.83 -8.90
C THR A 34 -11.26 4.29 -9.21
N ILE A 35 -12.26 3.75 -8.52
CA ILE A 35 -13.66 4.16 -8.66
C ILE A 35 -13.99 5.42 -7.83
N GLY A 36 -13.05 5.89 -7.00
CA GLY A 36 -13.23 7.03 -6.11
C GLY A 36 -14.28 6.80 -5.03
N LEU A 37 -14.25 5.63 -4.37
CA LEU A 37 -15.10 5.27 -3.23
C LEU A 37 -14.32 5.42 -1.92
N LEU A 38 -14.85 6.22 -0.99
CA LEU A 38 -14.22 6.58 0.27
C LEU A 38 -12.77 7.03 0.07
N THR A 39 -12.52 7.86 -0.95
CA THR A 39 -11.20 8.12 -1.54
C THR A 39 -10.16 8.53 -0.50
N ARG A 40 -10.54 9.36 0.48
CA ARG A 40 -9.63 9.80 1.55
C ARG A 40 -9.19 8.64 2.44
N TYR A 41 -10.13 7.77 2.82
CA TYR A 41 -9.86 6.60 3.66
C TYR A 41 -9.13 5.52 2.89
N ALA A 42 -9.51 5.28 1.63
CA ALA A 42 -8.81 4.34 0.75
C ALA A 42 -7.35 4.78 0.54
N ALA A 43 -7.10 6.08 0.32
CA ALA A 43 -5.75 6.61 0.19
C ALA A 43 -4.92 6.47 1.48
N LEU A 44 -5.52 6.74 2.66
CA LEU A 44 -4.86 6.48 3.96
C LEU A 44 -4.53 5.00 4.14
N GLY A 45 -5.46 4.11 3.80
CA GLY A 45 -5.25 2.66 3.82
C GLY A 45 -4.10 2.24 2.90
N MET A 46 -4.04 2.80 1.69
CA MET A 46 -2.97 2.51 0.73
C MET A 46 -1.61 2.99 1.23
N ILE A 47 -1.54 4.16 1.88
CA ILE A 47 -0.30 4.65 2.51
C ILE A 47 0.19 3.67 3.59
N ALA A 48 -0.71 3.22 4.46
CA ALA A 48 -0.38 2.24 5.49
C ALA A 48 0.06 0.90 4.87
N PHE A 49 -0.61 0.44 3.81
CA PHE A 49 -0.26 -0.78 3.09
C PHE A 49 1.13 -0.70 2.45
N ILE A 50 1.44 0.43 1.79
CA ILE A 50 2.78 0.71 1.23
C ILE A 50 3.84 0.73 2.33
N ALA A 51 3.55 1.28 3.52
CA ALA A 51 4.48 1.29 4.64
C ALA A 51 4.79 -0.14 5.13
N VAL A 52 3.78 -1.00 5.24
CA VAL A 52 3.96 -2.41 5.60
C VAL A 52 4.77 -3.14 4.53
N GLN A 53 4.45 -2.98 3.25
CA GLN A 53 5.22 -3.55 2.15
C GLN A 53 6.69 -3.10 2.20
N THR A 54 6.93 -1.80 2.41
CA THR A 54 8.29 -1.26 2.50
C THR A 54 9.04 -1.89 3.66
N ALA A 55 8.40 -2.08 4.82
CA ALA A 55 9.01 -2.78 5.95
C ALA A 55 9.33 -4.25 5.61
N THR A 56 8.41 -4.96 4.95
CA THR A 56 8.63 -6.35 4.51
C THR A 56 9.75 -6.45 3.47
N ASP A 57 9.84 -5.50 2.54
CA ASP A 57 10.91 -5.45 1.54
C ASP A 57 12.27 -5.22 2.21
N LEU A 58 12.35 -4.25 3.14
CA LEU A 58 13.60 -3.90 3.83
C LEU A 58 14.09 -4.99 4.79
N PHE A 59 13.20 -5.49 5.66
CA PHE A 59 13.57 -6.40 6.74
C PHE A 59 13.37 -7.88 6.38
N GLY A 60 12.39 -8.20 5.52
CA GLY A 60 12.06 -9.58 5.16
C GLY A 60 12.86 -10.11 3.96
N HIS A 61 13.22 -9.23 3.02
CA HIS A 61 13.98 -9.61 1.83
C HIS A 61 15.44 -9.11 1.85
N GLY A 62 15.89 -8.52 2.96
CA GLY A 62 17.29 -8.10 3.13
C GLY A 62 17.71 -6.94 2.22
N VAL A 63 16.76 -6.18 1.67
CA VAL A 63 17.04 -5.10 0.70
C VAL A 63 17.86 -3.96 1.32
N LEU A 64 17.93 -3.88 2.66
CA LEU A 64 18.87 -2.99 3.38
C LEU A 64 20.34 -3.22 3.00
N GLU A 65 20.69 -4.45 2.64
CA GLU A 65 22.06 -4.85 2.32
C GLU A 65 22.40 -4.71 0.83
N ASP A 66 21.41 -4.40 -0.02
CA ASP A 66 21.56 -4.18 -1.46
C ASP A 66 21.34 -2.71 -1.84
N PRO A 67 22.43 -1.92 -2.01
CA PRO A 67 22.36 -0.51 -2.36
C PRO A 67 21.71 -0.24 -3.72
N THR A 68 21.68 -1.23 -4.62
CA THR A 68 21.15 -1.06 -5.98
C THR A 68 19.63 -1.08 -6.00
N THR A 69 19.01 -1.78 -5.04
CA THR A 69 17.56 -1.99 -4.97
C THR A 69 16.87 -0.94 -4.08
N LEU A 70 17.55 -0.47 -3.02
CA LEU A 70 17.11 0.62 -2.17
C LEU A 70 17.04 1.97 -2.90
N GLY A 71 18.09 2.30 -3.66
CA GLY A 71 18.26 3.59 -4.35
C GLY A 71 18.66 4.75 -3.44
N LYS A 72 18.74 5.95 -4.02
CA LYS A 72 18.84 7.21 -3.28
C LYS A 72 17.67 8.11 -3.66
N TRP A 73 17.41 9.12 -2.82
CA TRP A 73 16.41 10.14 -3.13
C TRP A 73 16.82 10.94 -4.38
N PHE A 74 15.92 10.99 -5.35
CA PHE A 74 16.07 11.75 -6.59
C PHE A 74 17.34 11.38 -7.37
N ASP A 75 17.60 10.09 -7.51
CA ASP A 75 18.72 9.61 -8.30
C ASP A 75 18.35 9.47 -9.79
N ARG A 76 19.37 9.32 -10.66
CA ARG A 76 19.15 9.18 -12.11
C ARG A 76 18.55 7.81 -12.47
N SER A 77 18.72 6.83 -11.61
CA SER A 77 18.47 5.42 -11.90
C SER A 77 17.01 5.09 -11.61
N SER A 78 16.18 5.02 -12.66
CA SER A 78 14.79 4.58 -12.52
C SER A 78 14.65 3.11 -12.09
N SER A 79 15.75 2.35 -12.03
CA SER A 79 15.77 0.94 -11.65
C SER A 79 15.83 0.70 -10.14
N SER A 80 16.16 1.72 -9.33
CA SER A 80 16.06 1.56 -7.88
C SER A 80 14.60 1.62 -7.46
N VAL A 81 14.07 0.49 -7.01
CA VAL A 81 12.62 0.23 -6.97
C VAL A 81 11.95 0.88 -5.77
N ILE A 82 12.68 1.18 -4.69
CA ILE A 82 12.05 1.51 -3.41
C ILE A 82 11.91 3.02 -3.19
N MET A 83 12.99 3.78 -3.00
CA MET A 83 12.86 5.15 -2.47
C MET A 83 12.03 6.09 -3.36
N ASP A 84 12.42 6.30 -4.61
CA ASP A 84 11.77 7.30 -5.48
C ASP A 84 10.37 6.87 -5.95
N GLN A 85 10.18 5.57 -6.21
CA GLN A 85 8.85 5.02 -6.55
C GLN A 85 7.86 5.15 -5.40
N ARG A 86 8.27 4.78 -4.17
CA ARG A 86 7.40 4.87 -3.00
C ARG A 86 7.10 6.33 -2.68
N LEU A 87 8.07 7.23 -2.83
CA LEU A 87 7.85 8.67 -2.68
C LEU A 87 6.80 9.20 -3.66
N LEU A 88 6.89 8.84 -4.95
CA LEU A 88 5.91 9.24 -5.96
C LEU A 88 4.50 8.81 -5.53
N TRP A 89 4.34 7.55 -5.13
CA TRP A 89 3.05 7.04 -4.68
C TRP A 89 2.54 7.74 -3.42
N LEU A 90 3.40 7.96 -2.43
CA LEU A 90 3.04 8.69 -1.22
C LEU A 90 2.59 10.12 -1.55
N PHE A 91 3.25 10.80 -2.49
CA PHE A 91 2.86 12.13 -2.93
C PHE A 91 1.44 12.14 -3.53
N VAL A 92 1.17 11.24 -4.49
CA VAL A 92 -0.15 11.14 -5.15
C VAL A 92 -1.24 10.76 -4.14
N LEU A 93 -0.96 9.80 -3.26
CA LEU A 93 -1.93 9.36 -2.25
C LEU A 93 -2.19 10.47 -1.22
N PHE A 94 -1.16 11.21 -0.80
CA PHE A 94 -1.31 12.33 0.11
C PHE A 94 -2.19 13.43 -0.50
N TYR A 95 -2.04 13.70 -1.80
CA TYR A 95 -2.95 14.59 -2.52
C TYR A 95 -4.41 14.11 -2.41
N LEU A 96 -4.67 12.81 -2.63
CA LEU A 96 -6.00 12.23 -2.47
C LEU A 96 -6.53 12.30 -1.04
N VAL A 97 -5.68 12.12 -0.02
CA VAL A 97 -6.08 12.30 1.39
C VAL A 97 -6.54 13.73 1.65
N ARG A 98 -5.83 14.73 1.11
CA ARG A 98 -6.11 16.14 1.34
C ARG A 98 -7.31 16.65 0.55
N HIS A 99 -7.42 16.25 -0.72
CA HIS A 99 -8.40 16.78 -1.67
C HIS A 99 -9.63 15.87 -1.83
N GLY A 100 -9.50 14.56 -1.65
CA GLY A 100 -10.57 13.58 -1.86
C GLY A 100 -10.73 13.17 -3.32
N GLY A 101 -11.86 12.51 -3.62
CA GLY A 101 -12.22 12.09 -4.97
C GLY A 101 -12.58 13.25 -5.89
N GLY A 102 -12.30 13.10 -7.20
CA GLY A 102 -12.62 14.10 -8.22
C GLY A 102 -14.10 14.10 -8.64
N VAL A 103 -14.44 14.90 -9.66
CA VAL A 103 -15.83 15.06 -10.14
C VAL A 103 -16.47 13.78 -10.68
N LEU A 104 -15.65 12.84 -11.17
CA LEU A 104 -16.10 11.54 -11.67
C LEU A 104 -16.14 10.44 -10.59
N SER A 105 -15.80 10.77 -9.33
CA SER A 105 -15.73 9.79 -8.25
C SER A 105 -17.12 9.33 -7.79
N LEU A 106 -17.21 8.09 -7.30
CA LEU A 106 -18.39 7.62 -6.59
C LEU A 106 -18.70 8.46 -5.35
N ASP A 107 -17.67 8.99 -4.66
CA ASP A 107 -17.85 9.93 -3.55
C ASP A 107 -18.69 11.14 -3.95
N GLN A 108 -18.36 11.76 -5.09
CA GLN A 108 -19.09 12.92 -5.61
C GLN A 108 -20.51 12.54 -6.04
N TRP A 109 -20.66 11.40 -6.74
CA TRP A 109 -21.96 10.90 -7.16
C TRP A 109 -22.88 10.62 -5.96
N LEU A 110 -22.37 9.97 -4.91
CA LEU A 110 -23.12 9.71 -3.68
C LEU A 110 -23.48 11.00 -2.94
N SER A 111 -22.56 11.97 -2.87
CA SER A 111 -22.84 13.28 -2.26
C SER A 111 -23.89 14.06 -3.02
N SER A 112 -23.89 14.00 -4.35
CA SER A 112 -24.86 14.72 -5.21
C SER A 112 -26.28 14.14 -5.14
N ARG A 113 -26.43 12.90 -4.66
CA ARG A 113 -27.73 12.21 -4.51
C ARG A 113 -28.42 12.50 -3.19
N LYS A 114 -27.77 13.16 -2.23
CA LYS A 114 -28.44 13.65 -1.02
C LYS A 114 -29.35 14.82 -1.41
N VAL A 115 -30.60 14.49 -1.71
CA VAL A 115 -31.76 15.41 -1.76
C VAL A 115 -32.11 15.83 -0.35
#